data_AF-A0A0B8WCN1-F1
#
_entry.id   AF-A0A0B8WCN1-F1
#
_cell.length_a   1.000
_cell.length_b   1.000
_cell.length_c   1.000
_cell.angle_alpha   90.00
_cell.angle_beta   90.00
_cell.angle_gamma   90.00
#
_symmetry.space_group_name_H-M   'P 1'
#
loop_
_entity.id
_entity.type
_entity.pdbx_description
1 polymer ?
#
loop_
_entity_poly.entity_id
_entity_poly.type
_entity_poly.pdbx_seq_one_letter_code
_entity_poly.pdbx_strand_id
1 'polypeptide(L)'
;MTMDKFLSFWDHYNTLIIEGLIALVILLSLFLAYRSFFAKRSKEEGAESHSGLDAAQLEKTLQKILENQQVSGGVSKTSRAASTDDLSTDVDLEAMERTPVSDAGGEAASAESAAEVAQLRASLGESSKKVEALQAQLKEALRAAEAAATAQAPVASGGESGGLSAAEKAELDGKLRDLEARLAEYEIISEDIADLSRYREENENLRKEIEALKAGGATSTAAAPQEEPVPVQPEEAPAEPSVPSEPVAEEPPPVVAVDVAAPEAPAAPAETGSADLIDDELMKEFAAAVEGQKALDKAAEKAGDGSEKAAATGDETDKLMNEFENFVSKKS
;
A
#
# COMPACT_ATOMS: atom_id res chain seq x y z
N MET A 1 26.22 22.73 48.32
CA MET A 1 25.23 21.65 48.55
C MET A 1 26.00 20.35 48.50
N THR A 2 25.85 19.47 49.50
CA THR A 2 26.52 18.17 49.53
C THR A 2 25.87 17.23 48.52
N MET A 3 26.64 16.31 47.94
CA MET A 3 26.16 15.35 46.92
C MET A 3 24.94 14.56 47.41
N ASP A 4 24.88 14.27 48.71
CA ASP A 4 23.75 13.58 49.35
C ASP A 4 22.42 14.34 49.23
N LYS A 5 22.45 15.68 49.28
CA LYS A 5 21.25 16.51 49.08
C LYS A 5 20.79 16.52 47.63
N PHE A 6 21.70 16.34 46.68
CA PHE A 6 21.34 16.24 45.27
C PHE A 6 20.70 14.88 44.96
N LEU A 7 21.26 13.79 45.50
CA LEU A 7 20.69 12.45 45.34
C LEU A 7 19.33 12.30 46.01
N SER A 8 19.14 12.85 47.22
CA SER A 8 17.83 12.82 47.88
C SER A 8 16.79 13.69 47.16
N PHE A 9 17.21 14.80 46.54
CA PHE A 9 16.35 15.61 45.69
C PHE A 9 15.97 14.80 44.44
N TRP A 10 16.95 14.25 43.72
CA TRP A 10 16.72 13.47 42.51
C TRP A 10 15.75 12.30 42.74
N ASP A 11 15.91 11.56 43.83
CA ASP A 11 15.02 10.43 44.17
C ASP A 11 13.57 10.89 44.47
N HIS A 12 13.43 12.00 45.19
CA HIS A 12 12.12 12.56 45.51
C HIS A 12 11.40 13.10 44.26
N TYR A 13 12.13 13.78 43.36
CA TYR A 13 11.55 14.33 42.14
C TYR A 13 11.36 13.28 41.05
N ASN A 14 12.14 12.20 41.02
CA ASN A 14 11.94 11.12 40.06
C ASN A 14 10.54 10.50 40.17
N THR A 15 10.05 10.28 41.39
CA THR A 15 8.70 9.74 41.60
C THR A 15 7.64 10.69 41.04
N LEU A 16 7.75 11.99 41.32
CA LEU A 16 6.84 13.01 40.78
C LEU A 16 6.94 13.16 39.25
N ILE A 17 8.15 13.03 38.68
CA ILE A 17 8.37 13.12 37.24
C ILE A 17 7.76 11.91 36.54
N ILE A 18 7.93 10.71 37.09
CA ILE A 18 7.36 9.46 36.54
C ILE A 18 5.83 9.52 36.62
N GLU A 19 5.27 9.92 37.77
CA GLU A 19 3.82 10.09 37.93
C GLU A 19 3.25 11.12 36.94
N GLY A 20 3.94 12.25 36.76
CA GLY A 20 3.57 13.28 35.78
C GLY A 20 3.65 12.78 34.33
N LEU A 21 4.66 11.97 33.99
CA LEU A 21 4.80 11.35 32.67
C LEU A 21 3.67 10.37 32.39
N ILE A 22 3.30 9.53 33.36
CA ILE A 22 2.18 8.58 33.22
C ILE A 22 0.87 9.33 33.00
N ALA A 23 0.59 10.37 33.81
CA ALA A 23 -0.59 11.21 33.63
C ALA A 23 -0.64 11.89 32.25
N LEU A 24 0.52 12.36 31.76
CA LEU A 24 0.63 12.97 30.43
C LEU A 24 0.39 11.97 29.30
N VAL A 25 0.91 10.74 29.40
CA VAL A 25 0.68 9.67 28.41
C VAL A 25 -0.80 9.26 28.38
N ILE A 26 -1.45 9.14 29.54
CA ILE A 26 -2.90 8.86 29.63
C ILE A 26 -3.69 10.00 28.98
N LEU A 27 -3.34 11.26 29.27
CA LEU A 27 -3.99 12.42 28.66
C LEU A 27 -3.80 12.47 27.14
N LEU A 28 -2.60 12.16 26.64
CA LEU A 28 -2.31 12.10 25.20
C LEU A 28 -3.11 10.99 24.52
N SER A 29 -3.23 9.83 25.18
CA SER A 29 -4.00 8.68 24.68
C SER A 29 -5.49 9.00 24.62
N LEU A 30 -6.04 9.63 25.66
CA LEU A 30 -7.41 10.16 25.68
C LEU A 30 -7.64 11.21 24.60
N PHE A 31 -6.67 12.11 24.39
CA PHE A 31 -6.74 13.11 23.34
C PHE A 31 -6.73 12.49 21.94
N LEU A 32 -5.92 11.46 21.71
CA LEU A 32 -5.88 10.72 20.44
C LEU A 32 -7.16 9.91 20.22
N ALA A 33 -7.71 9.29 21.26
CA ALA A 33 -8.99 8.59 21.19
C ALA A 33 -10.14 9.57 20.90
N TYR A 34 -10.17 10.70 21.61
CA TYR A 34 -11.10 11.81 21.36
C TYR A 34 -10.95 12.32 19.92
N ARG A 35 -9.73 12.60 19.47
CA ARG A 35 -9.49 13.06 18.10
C ARG A 35 -9.88 12.00 17.07
N SER A 36 -9.63 10.72 17.30
CA SER A 36 -10.03 9.63 16.41
C SER A 36 -11.57 9.54 16.30
N PHE A 37 -12.27 9.60 17.43
CA PHE A 37 -13.74 9.54 17.46
C PHE A 37 -14.41 10.79 16.86
N PHE A 38 -13.92 11.98 17.20
CA PHE A 38 -14.54 13.22 16.76
C PHE A 38 -14.07 13.68 15.37
N ALA A 39 -12.85 13.35 14.94
CA ALA A 39 -12.40 13.63 13.57
C ALA A 39 -12.91 12.61 12.54
N LYS A 40 -13.35 11.41 12.96
CA LYS A 40 -14.05 10.47 12.06
C LYS A 40 -15.51 10.82 11.85
N ARG A 41 -16.20 11.42 12.84
CA ARG A 41 -17.62 11.78 12.69
C ARG A 41 -17.92 12.83 11.61
N SER A 42 -16.93 13.62 11.18
CA SER A 42 -17.11 14.55 10.05
C SER A 42 -16.85 13.91 8.69
N LYS A 43 -16.56 12.61 8.61
CA LYS A 43 -16.20 11.92 7.36
C LYS A 43 -17.09 10.71 7.00
N GLU A 44 -18.08 10.36 7.82
CA GLU A 44 -18.93 9.18 7.61
C GLU A 44 -20.28 9.44 6.90
N GLU A 45 -20.62 10.67 6.51
CA GLU A 45 -21.76 10.91 5.59
C GLU A 45 -21.38 11.04 4.11
N GLY A 46 -20.11 10.80 3.73
CA GLY A 46 -19.70 10.98 2.34
C GLY A 46 -18.45 10.25 1.89
N ALA A 47 -18.03 9.19 2.59
CA ALA A 47 -16.85 8.43 2.19
C ALA A 47 -17.09 6.93 2.36
N GLU A 48 -18.03 6.40 1.57
CA GLU A 48 -17.89 5.02 1.12
C GLU A 48 -16.57 4.91 0.34
N SER A 49 -15.70 4.04 0.84
CA SER A 49 -14.81 3.16 0.09
C SER A 49 -14.65 3.46 -1.41
N HIS A 50 -13.86 4.48 -1.74
CA HIS A 50 -13.26 4.69 -3.06
C HIS A 50 -12.07 3.72 -3.31
N SER A 51 -12.23 2.45 -2.95
CA SER A 51 -11.35 1.35 -3.40
C SER A 51 -12.10 0.28 -4.20
N GLY A 52 -13.39 0.48 -4.46
CA GLY A 52 -14.10 -0.20 -5.54
C GLY A 52 -14.13 0.72 -6.74
N LEU A 53 -13.40 0.39 -7.80
CA LEU A 53 -13.73 0.88 -9.14
C LEU A 53 -15.21 0.57 -9.38
N ASP A 54 -16.01 1.62 -9.45
CA ASP A 54 -17.46 1.54 -9.60
C ASP A 54 -17.78 0.65 -10.80
N ALA A 55 -18.35 -0.52 -10.55
CA ALA A 55 -18.60 -1.53 -11.58
C ALA A 55 -19.42 -0.96 -12.75
N ALA A 56 -20.26 0.04 -12.47
CA ALA A 56 -21.02 0.79 -13.47
C ALA A 56 -20.13 1.67 -14.38
N GLN A 57 -19.05 2.26 -13.85
CA GLN A 57 -18.07 3.00 -14.65
C GLN A 57 -17.21 2.06 -15.48
N LEU A 58 -16.86 0.88 -14.94
CA LEU A 58 -16.13 -0.14 -15.69
C LEU A 58 -16.96 -0.68 -16.86
N GLU A 59 -18.25 -0.91 -16.64
CA GLU A 59 -19.20 -1.35 -17.67
C GLU A 59 -19.40 -0.29 -18.77
N LYS A 60 -19.58 0.99 -18.39
CA LYS A 60 -19.61 2.10 -19.35
C LYS A 60 -18.32 2.23 -20.16
N THR A 61 -17.17 1.96 -19.54
CA THR A 61 -15.86 2.07 -20.20
C THR A 61 -15.63 0.91 -21.16
N LEU A 62 -16.00 -0.32 -20.77
CA LEU A 62 -16.00 -1.49 -21.65
C LEU A 62 -16.95 -1.32 -22.84
N GLN A 63 -18.17 -0.82 -22.59
CA GLN A 63 -19.14 -0.58 -23.65
C GLN A 63 -18.65 0.49 -24.64
N LYS A 64 -17.99 1.53 -24.14
CA LYS A 64 -17.40 2.59 -24.97
C LYS A 64 -16.20 2.10 -25.79
N ILE A 65 -15.36 1.20 -25.24
CA ILE A 65 -14.26 0.58 -25.99
C ILE A 65 -14.79 -0.38 -27.06
N LEU A 66 -15.82 -1.16 -26.74
CA LEU A 66 -16.45 -2.09 -27.68
C LEU A 66 -17.09 -1.34 -28.85
N GLU A 67 -17.85 -0.28 -28.58
CA GLU A 67 -18.49 0.55 -29.61
C GLU A 67 -17.43 1.24 -30.50
N ASN A 68 -16.34 1.74 -29.91
CA ASN A 68 -15.27 2.36 -30.67
C ASN A 68 -14.47 1.35 -31.52
N GLN A 69 -14.31 0.11 -31.06
CA GLN A 69 -13.74 -0.99 -31.87
C GLN A 69 -14.69 -1.45 -32.98
N GLN A 70 -16.00 -1.45 -32.74
CA GLN A 70 -16.98 -1.85 -33.74
C GLN A 70 -17.11 -0.81 -34.87
N VAL A 71 -16.93 0.48 -34.56
CA VAL A 71 -16.90 1.56 -35.55
C VAL A 71 -15.57 1.61 -36.32
N SER A 72 -14.45 1.21 -35.70
CA SER A 72 -13.12 1.19 -36.36
C SER A 72 -12.79 -0.12 -37.10
N GLY A 73 -13.46 -1.24 -36.78
CA GLY A 73 -13.26 -2.54 -37.44
C GLY A 73 -14.01 -2.76 -38.76
N GLY A 74 -14.84 -1.80 -39.20
CA GLY A 74 -15.72 -1.95 -40.38
C GLY A 74 -15.10 -1.69 -41.75
N VAL A 75 -13.86 -1.19 -41.84
CA VAL A 75 -13.23 -0.79 -43.11
C VAL A 75 -12.16 -1.80 -43.52
N SER A 76 -12.56 -3.02 -43.83
CA SER A 76 -11.71 -4.02 -44.51
C SER A 76 -12.55 -5.09 -45.19
N LYS A 77 -13.41 -4.69 -46.15
CA LYS A 77 -13.94 -5.63 -47.13
C LYS A 77 -14.20 -4.97 -48.49
N THR A 78 -13.12 -4.52 -49.12
CA THR A 78 -13.06 -4.24 -50.56
C THR A 78 -12.16 -5.27 -51.24
N SER A 79 -12.77 -6.35 -51.71
CA SER A 79 -12.36 -7.03 -52.95
C SER A 79 -13.64 -7.53 -53.63
N ARG A 80 -14.10 -6.81 -54.66
CA ARG A 80 -13.82 -7.05 -56.09
C ARG A 80 -14.81 -8.07 -56.69
N ALA A 81 -15.88 -7.56 -57.31
CA ALA A 81 -16.40 -8.06 -58.60
C ALA A 81 -17.45 -7.09 -59.17
N ALA A 82 -17.12 -6.54 -60.33
CA ALA A 82 -17.97 -6.00 -61.40
C ALA A 82 -19.44 -5.66 -61.10
N SER A 83 -19.83 -4.42 -61.38
CA SER A 83 -20.92 -4.08 -62.32
C SER A 83 -20.98 -2.56 -62.52
N THR A 84 -21.20 -2.19 -63.77
CA THR A 84 -21.37 -0.84 -64.29
C THR A 84 -22.68 -0.21 -63.81
N ASP A 85 -22.73 1.11 -64.00
CA ASP A 85 -23.91 1.98 -64.04
C ASP A 85 -24.45 2.55 -62.72
N ASP A 86 -24.31 3.87 -62.66
CA ASP A 86 -25.41 4.80 -62.38
C ASP A 86 -25.93 4.87 -60.93
N LEU A 87 -25.34 5.79 -60.15
CA LEU A 87 -26.16 6.72 -59.36
C LEU A 87 -25.33 7.93 -58.90
N SER A 88 -25.59 9.05 -59.55
CA SER A 88 -25.37 10.40 -59.03
C SER A 88 -26.23 10.64 -57.80
N THR A 89 -25.60 10.84 -56.64
CA THR A 89 -26.19 11.64 -55.55
C THR A 89 -25.10 12.50 -54.94
N ASP A 90 -25.07 13.75 -55.42
CA ASP A 90 -24.71 14.93 -54.64
C ASP A 90 -25.17 14.77 -53.18
N VAL A 91 -24.23 14.66 -52.26
CA VAL A 91 -24.44 14.99 -50.86
C VAL A 91 -23.36 15.98 -50.48
N ASP A 92 -23.76 17.25 -50.51
CA ASP A 92 -23.12 18.42 -49.92
C ASP A 92 -22.20 18.08 -48.74
N LEU A 93 -20.89 18.13 -48.99
CA LEU A 93 -19.83 18.04 -47.98
C LEU A 93 -19.23 19.44 -47.76
N GLU A 94 -20.09 20.45 -47.60
CA GLU A 94 -19.68 21.86 -47.53
C GLU A 94 -20.40 22.61 -46.40
N ALA A 95 -20.51 22.04 -45.20
CA ALA A 95 -21.00 22.78 -44.02
C ALA A 95 -20.72 22.11 -42.66
N MET A 96 -19.52 21.55 -42.42
CA MET A 96 -19.12 21.25 -41.04
C MET A 96 -18.04 22.24 -40.61
N GLU A 97 -18.53 23.30 -39.98
CA GLU A 97 -17.79 24.38 -39.35
C GLU A 97 -16.58 23.83 -38.60
N ARG A 98 -15.41 24.24 -39.06
CA ARG A 98 -14.16 24.18 -38.31
C ARG A 98 -14.32 25.03 -37.06
N THR A 99 -14.65 24.40 -35.93
CA THR A 99 -14.34 24.98 -34.62
C THR A 99 -12.82 24.86 -34.42
N PRO A 100 -12.10 25.98 -34.24
CA PRO A 100 -10.68 25.91 -33.91
C PRO A 100 -10.56 25.37 -32.48
N VAL A 101 -10.21 24.09 -32.36
CA VAL A 101 -9.70 23.54 -31.10
C VAL A 101 -8.34 24.18 -30.85
N SER A 102 -8.33 25.07 -29.87
CA SER A 102 -7.19 25.82 -29.37
C SER A 102 -6.08 24.87 -28.91
N ASP A 103 -5.09 24.68 -29.78
CA ASP A 103 -3.83 23.94 -29.60
C ASP A 103 -2.82 24.73 -28.73
N ALA A 104 -3.28 25.24 -27.58
CA ALA A 104 -2.47 26.09 -26.69
C ALA A 104 -2.36 25.56 -25.24
N GLY A 105 -2.76 24.31 -25.00
CA GLY A 105 -2.81 23.70 -23.66
C GLY A 105 -1.77 22.61 -23.37
N GLY A 106 -0.96 22.19 -24.35
CA GLY A 106 -0.08 21.02 -24.24
C GLY A 106 1.19 21.24 -23.41
N GLU A 107 1.72 22.46 -23.35
CA GLU A 107 3.00 22.74 -22.66
C GLU A 107 2.87 22.79 -21.13
N ALA A 108 1.71 23.22 -20.59
CA ALA A 108 1.53 23.36 -19.15
C ALA A 108 1.38 22.00 -18.43
N ALA A 109 0.71 21.03 -19.06
CA ALA A 109 0.52 19.69 -18.48
C ALA A 109 1.81 18.85 -18.43
N SER A 110 2.76 19.12 -19.33
CA SER A 110 4.05 18.43 -19.37
C SER A 110 4.99 18.88 -18.24
N ALA A 111 4.95 20.17 -17.89
CA ALA A 111 5.75 20.72 -16.78
C ALA A 111 5.29 20.21 -15.40
N GLU A 112 3.98 20.06 -15.18
CA GLU A 112 3.45 19.46 -13.94
C GLU A 112 3.83 17.98 -13.82
N SER A 113 3.79 17.23 -14.93
CA SER A 113 4.18 15.82 -14.97
C SER A 113 5.66 15.62 -14.59
N ALA A 114 6.56 16.50 -15.04
CA ALA A 114 7.98 16.45 -14.69
C ALA A 114 8.25 16.74 -13.20
N ALA A 115 7.50 17.68 -12.61
CA ALA A 115 7.61 18.01 -11.19
C ALA A 115 7.12 16.86 -10.29
N GLU A 116 6.03 16.18 -10.66
CA GLU A 116 5.56 14.99 -9.96
C GLU A 116 6.55 13.83 -10.02
N VAL A 117 7.16 13.58 -11.18
CA VAL A 117 8.18 12.52 -11.32
C VAL A 117 9.39 12.80 -10.45
N ALA A 118 9.81 14.07 -10.33
CA ALA A 118 10.87 14.46 -9.40
C ALA A 118 10.48 14.22 -7.93
N GLN A 119 9.23 14.54 -7.56
CA GLN A 119 8.71 14.31 -6.21
C GLN A 119 8.60 12.81 -5.88
N LEU A 120 8.14 11.98 -6.82
CA LEU A 120 8.08 10.52 -6.65
C LEU A 120 9.48 9.92 -6.51
N ARG A 121 10.46 10.37 -7.30
CA ARG A 121 11.86 9.91 -7.13
C ARG A 121 12.43 10.30 -5.76
N ALA A 122 12.07 11.48 -5.26
CA ALA A 122 12.48 11.91 -3.92
C ALA A 122 11.83 11.04 -2.83
N SER A 123 10.52 10.74 -2.92
CA SER A 123 9.85 9.88 -1.94
C SER A 123 10.36 8.43 -1.97
N LEU A 124 10.70 7.92 -3.15
CA LEU A 124 11.26 6.58 -3.35
C LEU A 124 12.67 6.47 -2.75
N GLY A 125 13.48 7.52 -2.89
CA GLY A 125 14.78 7.61 -2.21
C GLY A 125 14.67 7.68 -0.69
N GLU A 126 13.64 8.34 -0.16
CA GLU A 126 13.39 8.43 1.28
C GLU A 126 12.84 7.11 1.86
N SER A 127 11.93 6.44 1.14
CA SER A 127 11.41 5.12 1.52
C SER A 127 12.51 4.05 1.51
N SER A 128 13.37 4.04 0.49
CA SER A 128 14.53 3.14 0.40
C SER A 128 15.48 3.30 1.59
N LYS A 129 15.82 4.53 1.99
CA LYS A 129 16.63 4.80 3.20
C LYS A 129 15.95 4.30 4.47
N LYS A 130 14.61 4.42 4.56
CA LYS A 130 13.85 3.95 5.71
C LYS A 130 13.82 2.42 5.79
N VAL A 131 13.72 1.73 4.65
CA VAL A 131 13.84 0.27 4.56
C VAL A 131 15.23 -0.18 5.00
N GLU A 132 16.31 0.45 4.52
CA GLU A 132 17.68 0.14 5.00
C GLU A 132 17.82 0.36 6.50
N ALA A 133 17.30 1.47 7.03
CA ALA A 133 17.36 1.76 8.46
C ALA A 133 16.57 0.73 9.30
N LEU A 134 15.38 0.32 8.85
CA LEU A 134 14.58 -0.70 9.53
C LEU A 134 15.25 -2.08 9.45
N GLN A 135 15.82 -2.46 8.30
CA GLN A 135 16.58 -3.69 8.16
C GLN A 135 17.81 -3.70 9.08
N ALA A 136 18.51 -2.58 9.21
CA ALA A 136 19.63 -2.44 10.15
C ALA A 136 19.17 -2.61 11.61
N GLN A 137 18.04 -2.00 11.99
CA GLN A 137 17.46 -2.16 13.33
C GLN A 137 17.04 -3.61 13.60
N LEU A 138 16.42 -4.29 12.64
CA LEU A 138 16.00 -5.69 12.78
C LEU A 138 17.21 -6.61 12.97
N LYS A 139 18.27 -6.38 12.19
CA LYS A 139 19.54 -7.12 12.32
C LYS A 139 20.24 -6.86 13.66
N GLU A 140 20.20 -5.63 14.15
CA GLU A 140 20.76 -5.27 15.45
C GLU A 140 19.95 -5.88 16.61
N ALA A 141 18.62 -5.83 16.53
CA ALA A 141 17.72 -6.46 17.50
C ALA A 141 17.90 -7.98 17.54
N LEU A 142 18.02 -8.64 16.38
CA LEU A 142 18.32 -10.07 16.30
C LEU A 142 19.67 -10.41 16.94
N ARG A 143 20.71 -9.61 16.66
CA ARG A 143 22.04 -9.82 17.25
C ARG A 143 22.03 -9.61 18.77
N ALA A 144 21.25 -8.63 19.27
CA ALA A 144 21.07 -8.41 20.70
C ALA A 144 20.31 -9.55 21.37
N ALA A 145 19.26 -10.07 20.73
CA ALA A 145 18.50 -11.21 21.20
C ALA A 145 19.35 -12.50 21.23
N GLU A 146 20.16 -12.72 20.18
CA GLU A 146 21.07 -13.86 20.10
C GLU A 146 22.17 -13.79 21.16
N ALA A 147 22.75 -12.60 21.39
CA ALA A 147 23.73 -12.37 22.45
C ALA A 147 23.13 -12.58 23.86
N ALA A 148 21.88 -12.14 24.08
CA ALA A 148 21.16 -12.38 25.32
C ALA A 148 20.85 -13.88 25.52
N ALA A 149 20.56 -14.62 24.44
CA ALA A 149 20.33 -16.06 24.49
C ALA A 149 21.63 -16.86 24.72
N THR A 150 22.76 -16.45 24.15
CA THR A 150 24.06 -17.12 24.39
C THR A 150 24.61 -16.85 25.78
N ALA A 151 24.34 -15.67 26.36
CA ALA A 151 24.66 -15.37 27.75
C ALA A 151 23.88 -16.23 28.77
N GLN A 152 22.82 -16.93 28.33
CA GLN A 152 21.94 -17.75 29.17
C GLN A 152 22.19 -19.27 29.07
N ALA A 153 23.17 -19.74 28.28
CA ALA A 153 23.59 -21.15 28.26
C ALA A 153 24.74 -21.41 29.28
N PRO A 154 24.82 -22.61 29.88
CA PRO A 154 24.75 -22.76 31.34
C PRO A 154 26.11 -22.73 32.04
N VAL A 155 26.32 -21.72 32.90
CA VAL A 155 27.08 -21.94 34.13
C VAL A 155 26.13 -22.55 35.15
N ALA A 156 26.17 -23.88 35.24
CA ALA A 156 25.55 -24.62 36.32
C ALA A 156 26.15 -24.18 37.66
N SER A 157 25.48 -23.28 38.37
CA SER A 157 25.46 -23.20 39.84
C SER A 157 24.74 -21.94 40.29
N GLY A 158 23.47 -22.11 40.70
CA GLY A 158 22.76 -21.34 41.72
C GLY A 158 23.08 -19.85 41.83
N GLY A 159 22.30 -19.03 41.14
CA GLY A 159 22.28 -17.59 41.34
C GLY A 159 21.24 -16.95 40.45
N GLU A 160 20.13 -16.56 41.06
CA GLU A 160 19.04 -15.71 40.55
C GLU A 160 19.61 -14.57 39.68
N SER A 161 19.62 -14.74 38.36
CA SER A 161 20.23 -13.76 37.44
C SER A 161 19.44 -13.67 36.13
N GLY A 162 18.65 -12.61 36.02
CA GLY A 162 18.62 -11.72 34.85
C GLY A 162 18.17 -12.25 33.49
N GLY A 163 17.43 -13.35 33.42
CA GLY A 163 16.76 -13.74 32.17
C GLY A 163 15.61 -12.78 31.85
N LEU A 164 15.50 -12.31 30.60
CA LEU A 164 14.29 -11.64 30.09
C LEU A 164 13.09 -12.50 30.45
N SER A 165 12.11 -11.89 31.10
CA SER A 165 10.89 -12.57 31.50
C SER A 165 10.18 -13.12 30.27
N ALA A 166 9.43 -14.22 30.43
CA ALA A 166 8.65 -14.79 29.34
C ALA A 166 7.69 -13.77 28.69
N ALA A 167 7.23 -12.78 29.49
CA ALA A 167 6.43 -11.66 29.02
C ALA A 167 7.22 -10.72 28.08
N GLU A 168 8.44 -10.33 28.46
CA GLU A 168 9.29 -9.48 27.60
C GLU A 168 9.68 -10.20 26.30
N LYS A 169 9.90 -11.51 26.35
CA LYS A 169 10.16 -12.31 25.15
C LYS A 169 8.96 -12.34 24.21
N ALA A 170 7.76 -12.54 24.74
CA ALA A 170 6.53 -12.50 23.95
C ALA A 170 6.28 -11.12 23.32
N GLU A 171 6.58 -10.04 24.05
CA GLU A 171 6.49 -8.67 23.53
C GLU A 171 7.51 -8.42 22.40
N LEU A 172 8.75 -8.90 22.57
CA LEU A 172 9.79 -8.81 21.54
C LEU A 172 9.41 -9.59 20.27
N ASP A 173 8.90 -10.82 20.42
CA ASP A 173 8.42 -11.62 19.29
C ASP A 173 7.24 -10.95 18.57
N GLY A 174 6.35 -10.27 19.32
CA GLY A 174 5.28 -9.46 18.75
C GLY A 174 5.81 -8.29 17.92
N LYS A 175 6.75 -7.51 18.46
CA LYS A 175 7.40 -6.40 17.74
C LYS A 175 8.15 -6.88 16.50
N LEU A 176 8.76 -8.05 16.56
CA LEU A 176 9.49 -8.64 15.44
C LEU A 176 8.54 -8.98 14.30
N ARG A 177 7.39 -9.61 14.59
CA ARG A 177 6.34 -9.86 13.58
C ARG A 177 5.76 -8.58 13.00
N ASP A 178 5.49 -7.57 13.83
CA ASP A 178 4.97 -6.29 13.35
C ASP A 178 5.97 -5.57 12.43
N LEU A 179 7.26 -5.64 12.76
CA LEU A 179 8.33 -5.08 11.93
C LEU A 179 8.47 -5.84 10.61
N GLU A 180 8.44 -7.18 10.64
CA GLU A 180 8.46 -8.00 9.43
C GLU A 180 7.26 -7.73 8.53
N ALA A 181 6.04 -7.63 9.10
CA ALA A 181 4.82 -7.31 8.36
C ALA A 181 4.90 -5.93 7.69
N ARG A 182 5.39 -4.91 8.41
CA ARG A 182 5.63 -3.59 7.82
C ARG A 182 6.69 -3.60 6.73
N LEU A 183 7.74 -4.40 6.87
CA LEU A 183 8.79 -4.53 5.87
C LEU A 183 8.25 -5.14 4.58
N ALA A 184 7.45 -6.19 4.70
CA ALA A 184 6.75 -6.80 3.56
C ALA A 184 5.80 -5.82 2.87
N GLU A 185 5.06 -4.99 3.63
CA GLU A 185 4.21 -3.95 3.06
C GLU A 185 5.02 -2.91 2.29
N TYR A 186 6.18 -2.48 2.81
CA TYR A 186 7.06 -1.56 2.10
C TYR A 186 7.64 -2.16 0.81
N GLU A 187 7.91 -3.47 0.79
CA GLU A 187 8.38 -4.17 -0.41
C GLU A 187 7.32 -4.13 -1.51
N ILE A 188 6.07 -4.49 -1.20
CA ILE A 188 4.95 -4.44 -2.14
C ILE A 188 4.73 -3.02 -2.67
N ILE A 189 4.70 -2.02 -1.78
CA ILE A 189 4.53 -0.62 -2.19
C ILE A 189 5.68 -0.16 -3.09
N SER A 190 6.92 -0.61 -2.82
CA SER A 190 8.06 -0.23 -3.64
C SER A 190 7.99 -0.82 -5.05
N GLU A 191 7.48 -2.04 -5.19
CA GLU A 191 7.23 -2.69 -6.49
C GLU A 191 6.13 -1.95 -7.27
N ASP A 192 4.99 -1.67 -6.63
CA ASP A 192 3.88 -0.92 -7.24
C ASP A 192 4.33 0.46 -7.74
N ILE A 193 5.18 1.16 -6.99
CA ILE A 193 5.71 2.46 -7.41
C ILE A 193 6.66 2.30 -8.61
N ALA A 194 7.47 1.24 -8.66
CA ALA A 194 8.34 0.98 -9.80
C ALA A 194 7.53 0.73 -11.08
N ASP A 195 6.45 -0.06 -10.98
CA ASP A 195 5.53 -0.31 -12.08
C ASP A 195 4.80 0.96 -12.53
N LEU A 196 4.30 1.76 -11.60
CA LEU A 196 3.68 3.06 -11.93
C LEU A 196 4.66 4.01 -12.62
N SER A 197 5.93 4.02 -12.19
CA SER A 197 6.98 4.83 -12.81
C SER A 197 7.24 4.39 -14.25
N ARG A 198 7.32 3.08 -14.48
CA ARG A 198 7.46 2.50 -15.82
C ARG A 198 6.27 2.85 -16.72
N TYR A 199 5.04 2.76 -16.22
CA TYR A 199 3.85 3.15 -16.99
C TYR A 199 3.81 4.65 -17.29
N ARG A 200 4.30 5.51 -16.40
CA ARG A 200 4.39 6.95 -16.67
C ARG A 200 5.39 7.24 -17.80
N GLU A 201 6.56 6.61 -17.77
CA GLU A 201 7.57 6.75 -18.82
C GLU A 201 7.08 6.23 -20.18
N GLU A 202 6.41 5.07 -20.20
CA GLU A 202 5.82 4.52 -21.41
C GLU A 202 4.73 5.44 -21.98
N ASN A 203 3.84 5.98 -21.15
CA ASN A 203 2.83 6.94 -21.59
C ASN A 203 3.46 8.23 -22.12
N GLU A 204 4.55 8.70 -21.53
CA GLU A 204 5.28 9.87 -22.04
C GLU A 204 5.90 9.59 -23.41
N ASN A 205 6.50 8.41 -23.60
CA ASN A 205 7.04 7.98 -24.89
C ASN A 205 5.95 7.83 -25.96
N LEU A 206 4.82 7.21 -25.62
CA LEU A 206 3.68 7.09 -26.54
C LEU A 206 3.10 8.46 -26.91
N ARG A 207 3.03 9.40 -25.97
CA ARG A 207 2.61 10.78 -26.27
C ARG A 207 3.58 11.45 -27.25
N LYS A 208 4.89 11.34 -27.03
CA LYS A 208 5.91 11.85 -27.96
C LYS A 208 5.78 11.23 -29.34
N GLU A 209 5.55 9.92 -29.42
CA GLU A 209 5.34 9.22 -30.69
C GLU A 209 4.05 9.70 -31.40
N ILE A 210 2.95 9.86 -30.66
CA ILE A 210 1.70 10.41 -31.20
C ILE A 210 1.90 11.86 -31.69
N GLU A 211 2.61 12.69 -30.93
CA GLU A 211 2.94 14.06 -31.34
C GLU A 211 3.81 14.08 -32.58
N ALA A 212 4.83 13.22 -32.66
CA ALA A 212 5.67 13.07 -33.85
C ALA A 212 4.86 12.62 -35.07
N LEU A 213 3.94 11.67 -34.90
CA LEU A 213 3.03 11.20 -35.96
C LEU A 213 2.03 12.30 -36.38
N LYS A 214 1.56 13.12 -35.44
CA LYS A 214 0.66 14.26 -35.73
C LYS A 214 1.40 15.39 -36.44
N ALA A 215 2.60 15.75 -35.97
CA ALA A 215 3.43 16.80 -36.55
C ALA A 215 4.03 16.39 -37.92
N GLY A 216 4.25 15.09 -38.12
CA GLY A 216 4.78 14.50 -39.34
C GLY A 216 3.74 13.80 -40.22
N GLY A 217 2.45 14.13 -40.07
CA GLY A 217 1.37 13.55 -40.87
C GLY A 217 1.70 13.58 -42.37
N ALA A 218 1.97 12.38 -42.91
CA ALA A 218 2.48 12.09 -44.26
C ALA A 218 4.00 12.24 -44.47
N THR A 219 4.77 11.24 -44.02
CA THR A 219 5.55 10.39 -44.94
C THR A 219 5.91 9.07 -44.25
N SER A 220 4.96 8.15 -44.20
CA SER A 220 5.32 6.74 -44.30
C SER A 220 5.72 6.47 -45.75
N THR A 221 6.91 6.92 -46.11
CA THR A 221 7.63 6.29 -47.22
C THR A 221 8.34 5.12 -46.58
N ALA A 222 7.76 3.94 -46.77
CA ALA A 222 8.46 2.68 -46.58
C ALA A 222 9.77 2.72 -47.41
N ALA A 223 10.86 3.13 -46.77
CA ALA A 223 12.19 2.85 -47.25
C ALA A 223 12.48 1.39 -46.88
N ALA A 224 12.37 0.52 -47.88
CA ALA A 224 12.85 -0.85 -47.81
C ALA A 224 14.29 -0.86 -47.25
N PRO A 225 14.64 -1.80 -46.34
CA PRO A 225 16.02 -2.04 -45.98
C PRO A 225 16.79 -2.47 -47.23
N GLN A 226 17.58 -1.56 -47.80
CA GLN A 226 18.66 -1.92 -48.71
C GLN A 226 19.74 -2.65 -47.92
N GLU A 227 20.28 -3.66 -48.57
CA GLU A 227 21.36 -4.55 -48.16
C GLU A 227 22.56 -3.83 -47.52
N GLU A 228 23.22 -4.59 -46.63
CA GLU A 228 24.61 -4.51 -46.15
C GLU A 228 25.55 -3.50 -46.84
N PRO A 229 26.41 -2.86 -46.03
CA PRO A 229 27.78 -3.37 -46.05
C PRO A 229 28.33 -3.59 -44.65
N VAL A 230 28.89 -4.79 -44.47
CA VAL A 230 29.90 -5.13 -43.46
C VAL A 230 31.05 -4.12 -43.55
N PRO A 231 31.50 -3.52 -42.43
CA PRO A 231 32.93 -3.63 -42.14
C PRO A 231 33.31 -3.73 -40.65
N VAL A 232 34.09 -4.78 -40.38
CA VAL A 232 35.34 -4.79 -39.59
C VAL A 232 35.25 -4.56 -38.08
N GLN A 233 35.27 -5.69 -37.36
CA GLN A 233 35.80 -5.85 -36.01
C GLN A 233 37.24 -5.31 -35.89
N PRO A 234 37.59 -4.60 -34.81
CA PRO A 234 38.93 -4.62 -34.26
C PRO A 234 39.04 -5.79 -33.27
N GLU A 235 39.84 -6.74 -33.69
CA GLU A 235 40.47 -7.84 -32.97
C GLU A 235 41.26 -7.33 -31.74
N GLU A 236 40.89 -7.78 -30.53
CA GLU A 236 41.81 -7.83 -29.39
C GLU A 236 41.42 -8.98 -28.43
N ALA A 237 41.91 -10.17 -28.74
CA ALA A 237 42.36 -11.17 -27.78
C ALA A 237 43.86 -10.89 -27.46
N PRO A 238 44.53 -11.43 -26.42
CA PRO A 238 44.21 -12.59 -25.55
C PRO A 238 44.37 -12.25 -24.03
N ALA A 239 44.05 -13.07 -23.02
CA ALA A 239 44.37 -14.47 -22.83
C ALA A 239 43.52 -15.12 -21.72
N GLU A 240 43.34 -16.43 -21.89
CA GLU A 240 42.74 -17.42 -21.00
C GLU A 240 43.46 -17.53 -19.63
N PRO A 241 42.88 -18.26 -18.65
CA PRO A 241 43.09 -19.70 -18.66
C PRO A 241 41.81 -20.54 -18.49
N SER A 242 41.71 -21.48 -19.42
CA SER A 242 41.10 -22.81 -19.36
C SER A 242 40.97 -23.45 -17.97
N VAL A 243 39.80 -24.05 -17.69
CA VAL A 243 39.66 -25.46 -17.24
C VAL A 243 38.22 -25.95 -17.50
N PRO A 244 38.00 -27.26 -17.67
CA PRO A 244 37.16 -27.81 -18.73
C PRO A 244 35.83 -28.46 -18.27
N SER A 245 34.89 -28.51 -19.22
CA SER A 245 33.97 -29.62 -19.54
C SER A 245 33.40 -30.50 -18.43
N GLU A 246 32.07 -30.46 -18.24
CA GLU A 246 31.20 -31.65 -18.40
C GLU A 246 29.70 -31.27 -18.46
N PRO A 247 28.91 -31.81 -19.41
CA PRO A 247 27.46 -31.63 -19.47
C PRO A 247 26.75 -32.85 -18.85
N VAL A 248 25.86 -32.64 -17.87
CA VAL A 248 24.90 -33.67 -17.45
C VAL A 248 23.51 -33.05 -17.38
N ALA A 249 22.69 -33.47 -18.33
CA ALA A 249 21.25 -33.41 -18.24
C ALA A 249 20.81 -34.32 -17.09
N GLU A 250 20.08 -33.77 -16.12
CA GLU A 250 19.44 -34.57 -15.07
C GLU A 250 17.94 -34.64 -15.35
N GLU A 251 17.56 -35.85 -15.76
CA GLU A 251 16.24 -36.42 -15.96
C GLU A 251 15.46 -36.48 -14.63
N PRO A 252 14.14 -36.22 -14.64
CA PRO A 252 13.33 -36.27 -13.43
C PRO A 252 13.21 -37.72 -12.90
N PRO A 253 13.41 -37.98 -11.60
CA PRO A 253 13.28 -39.33 -11.07
C PRO A 253 11.83 -39.84 -11.09
N PRO A 254 11.65 -41.17 -11.24
CA PRO A 254 10.37 -41.82 -11.52
C PRO A 254 9.46 -41.91 -10.30
N VAL A 255 8.16 -41.82 -10.58
CA VAL A 255 7.04 -42.28 -9.76
C VAL A 255 7.25 -43.72 -9.30
N VAL A 256 7.68 -43.89 -8.04
CA VAL A 256 7.64 -45.18 -7.36
C VAL A 256 6.27 -45.32 -6.71
N ALA A 257 5.42 -46.13 -7.34
CA ALA A 257 4.27 -46.70 -6.68
C ALA A 257 4.76 -47.65 -5.57
N VAL A 258 4.47 -47.33 -4.31
CA VAL A 258 4.55 -48.30 -3.21
C VAL A 258 3.15 -48.51 -2.65
N ASP A 259 2.72 -49.72 -2.94
CA ASP A 259 1.72 -50.60 -2.38
C ASP A 259 1.18 -50.30 -0.97
N VAL A 260 -0.07 -50.72 -0.82
CA VAL A 260 -0.93 -50.74 0.35
C VAL A 260 -0.35 -51.67 1.43
N ALA A 261 -0.04 -51.14 2.61
CA ALA A 261 0.08 -51.94 3.82
C ALA A 261 -0.27 -51.12 5.07
N ALA A 262 -1.43 -51.42 5.68
CA ALA A 262 -1.69 -51.12 7.07
C ALA A 262 -0.64 -51.80 7.96
N PRO A 263 -0.10 -51.11 8.98
CA PRO A 263 -0.42 -51.51 10.35
C PRO A 263 -0.43 -50.38 11.40
N GLU A 264 -1.27 -50.63 12.41
CA GLU A 264 -1.13 -50.30 13.84
C GLU A 264 -1.04 -48.85 14.34
N ALA A 265 -2.00 -48.57 15.23
CA ALA A 265 -2.14 -47.39 16.06
C ALA A 265 -0.97 -47.22 17.04
N PRO A 266 -0.46 -45.98 17.23
CA PRO A 266 0.31 -45.65 18.42
C PRO A 266 -0.64 -45.24 19.56
N ALA A 267 -0.37 -45.83 20.72
CA ALA A 267 -1.04 -45.63 21.98
C ALA A 267 -1.00 -44.17 22.47
N ALA A 268 -2.04 -43.83 23.21
CA ALA A 268 -2.22 -42.59 23.97
C ALA A 268 -1.03 -42.30 24.92
N PRO A 269 -0.57 -41.05 25.01
CA PRO A 269 0.11 -40.57 26.21
C PRO A 269 -0.95 -40.18 27.26
N ALA A 270 -0.79 -40.76 28.43
CA ALA A 270 -1.60 -40.56 29.62
C ALA A 270 -1.59 -39.10 30.10
N GLU A 271 -2.74 -38.69 30.61
CA GLU A 271 -2.94 -37.49 31.40
C GLU A 271 -2.06 -37.48 32.66
N THR A 272 -1.45 -36.32 32.92
CA THR A 272 -1.15 -35.89 34.28
C THR A 272 -1.58 -34.43 34.45
N GLY A 273 -2.84 -34.29 34.85
CA GLY A 273 -3.37 -33.36 35.87
C GLY A 273 -2.84 -31.92 35.95
N SER A 274 -3.60 -31.00 35.37
CA SER A 274 -3.92 -29.67 35.95
C SER A 274 -4.92 -28.92 35.05
N ALA A 275 -6.13 -29.46 34.85
CA ALA A 275 -7.11 -28.93 33.90
C ALA A 275 -8.43 -28.42 34.52
N ASP A 276 -8.55 -28.35 35.85
CA ASP A 276 -9.84 -28.07 36.52
C ASP A 276 -10.00 -26.66 37.11
N LEU A 277 -9.13 -25.70 36.78
CA LEU A 277 -9.20 -24.35 37.38
C LEU A 277 -9.08 -23.17 36.39
N ILE A 278 -8.86 -23.40 35.09
CA ILE A 278 -8.55 -22.31 34.15
C ILE A 278 -9.74 -21.92 33.26
N ASP A 279 -10.75 -22.77 33.07
CA ASP A 279 -11.80 -22.48 32.07
C ASP A 279 -13.14 -21.93 32.61
N ASP A 280 -13.45 -22.06 33.90
CA ASP A 280 -14.75 -21.60 34.42
C ASP A 280 -14.79 -20.08 34.70
N GLU A 281 -13.70 -19.49 35.22
CA GLU A 281 -13.62 -18.04 35.45
C GLU A 281 -13.54 -17.29 34.10
N LEU A 282 -12.81 -17.86 33.13
CA LEU A 282 -12.66 -17.30 31.79
C LEU A 282 -13.97 -17.39 30.97
N MET A 283 -14.68 -18.52 31.02
CA MET A 283 -16.01 -18.63 30.37
C MET A 283 -17.04 -17.69 31.00
N LYS A 284 -16.95 -17.47 32.32
CA LYS A 284 -17.84 -16.55 33.02
C LYS A 284 -17.56 -15.09 32.68
N GLU A 285 -16.30 -14.70 32.54
CA GLU A 285 -15.91 -13.35 32.11
C GLU A 285 -16.31 -13.09 30.64
N PHE A 286 -16.16 -14.09 29.77
CA PHE A 286 -16.59 -13.99 28.38
C PHE A 286 -18.13 -13.87 28.26
N ALA A 287 -18.88 -14.61 29.06
CA ALA A 287 -20.33 -14.50 29.11
C ALA A 287 -20.78 -13.10 29.60
N ALA A 288 -20.12 -12.55 30.63
CA ALA A 288 -20.41 -11.22 31.14
C ALA A 288 -20.09 -10.12 30.11
N ALA A 289 -19.00 -10.24 29.37
CA ALA A 289 -18.62 -9.29 28.33
C ALA A 289 -19.62 -9.29 27.15
N VAL A 290 -20.06 -10.47 26.69
CA VAL A 290 -21.06 -10.59 25.62
C VAL A 290 -22.42 -10.05 26.05
N GLU A 291 -22.80 -10.22 27.31
CA GLU A 291 -24.06 -9.66 27.84
C GLU A 291 -24.01 -8.13 27.97
N GLY A 292 -22.85 -7.57 28.31
CA GLY A 292 -22.61 -6.11 28.30
C GLY A 292 -22.74 -5.48 26.92
N GLN A 293 -22.33 -6.18 25.86
CA GLN A 293 -22.43 -5.69 24.48
C GLN A 293 -23.90 -5.62 24.00
N LYS A 294 -24.73 -6.58 24.40
CA LYS A 294 -26.19 -6.55 24.14
C LYS A 294 -26.90 -5.38 24.82
N ALA A 295 -26.43 -4.94 25.97
CA ALA A 295 -26.98 -3.76 26.65
C ALA A 295 -26.65 -2.46 25.90
N LEU A 296 -25.50 -2.42 25.22
CA LEU A 296 -25.05 -1.29 24.41
C LEU A 296 -25.85 -1.16 23.11
N ASP A 297 -26.17 -2.27 22.44
CA ASP A 297 -27.05 -2.27 21.26
C ASP A 297 -28.47 -1.79 21.60
N LYS A 298 -28.98 -2.17 22.78
CA LYS A 298 -30.30 -1.71 23.25
C LYS A 298 -30.31 -0.23 23.66
N ALA A 299 -29.16 0.32 24.04
CA ALA A 299 -28.98 1.75 24.27
C ALA A 299 -28.86 2.53 22.95
N ALA A 300 -28.21 1.95 21.94
CA ALA A 300 -28.11 2.51 20.60
C ALA A 300 -29.48 2.55 19.89
N GLU A 301 -30.31 1.51 20.04
CA GLU A 301 -31.68 1.48 19.50
C GLU A 301 -32.58 2.57 20.13
N LYS A 302 -32.29 2.98 21.37
CA LYS A 302 -33.02 4.05 22.08
C LYS A 302 -32.46 5.46 21.79
N ALA A 303 -31.26 5.55 21.23
CA ALA A 303 -30.60 6.82 20.92
C ALA A 303 -31.08 7.45 19.60
N GLY A 304 -31.92 6.75 18.83
CA GLY A 304 -32.41 7.21 17.54
C GLY A 304 -31.30 7.16 16.51
N ASP A 305 -31.57 6.46 15.42
CA ASP A 305 -30.90 6.68 14.14
C ASP A 305 -30.94 8.19 13.86
N GLY A 306 -29.77 8.83 13.80
CA GLY A 306 -29.62 10.26 13.56
C GLY A 306 -30.17 10.76 12.22
N SER A 307 -30.95 9.97 11.48
CA SER A 307 -31.62 10.34 10.23
C SER A 307 -32.85 11.24 10.39
N GLU A 308 -33.19 11.74 11.59
CA GLU A 308 -34.08 12.90 11.70
C GLU A 308 -33.36 14.17 11.22
N LYS A 309 -33.13 14.20 9.90
CA LYS A 309 -33.22 15.34 9.01
C LYS A 309 -32.90 16.67 9.68
N ALA A 310 -31.64 17.09 9.58
CA ALA A 310 -31.18 18.47 9.75
C ALA A 310 -31.76 19.39 8.65
N ALA A 311 -33.07 19.43 8.52
CA ALA A 311 -33.83 20.25 7.59
C ALA A 311 -34.57 21.34 8.37
N ALA A 312 -33.83 22.13 9.16
CA ALA A 312 -34.23 23.47 9.59
C ALA A 312 -33.17 24.05 10.54
N THR A 313 -32.18 24.80 10.03
CA THR A 313 -31.65 26.03 10.64
C THR A 313 -30.54 26.63 9.77
N GLY A 314 -30.86 27.04 8.54
CA GLY A 314 -29.98 27.94 7.77
C GLY A 314 -29.67 29.24 8.54
N ASP A 315 -30.65 29.73 9.31
CA ASP A 315 -30.53 30.97 10.09
C ASP A 315 -29.49 30.89 11.22
N GLU A 316 -29.24 29.73 11.81
CA GLU A 316 -28.21 29.62 12.87
C GLU A 316 -26.80 29.57 12.30
N THR A 317 -26.62 28.95 11.13
CA THR A 317 -25.33 28.88 10.46
C THR A 317 -24.90 30.28 9.97
N ASP A 318 -25.84 31.04 9.43
CA ASP A 318 -25.59 32.43 9.01
C ASP A 318 -25.33 33.37 10.21
N LYS A 319 -25.95 33.10 11.36
CA LYS A 319 -25.70 33.84 12.59
C LYS A 319 -24.30 33.55 13.16
N LEU A 320 -23.85 32.30 13.12
CA LEU A 320 -22.49 31.91 13.53
C LEU A 320 -21.40 32.52 12.65
N MET A 321 -21.62 32.57 11.33
CA MET A 321 -20.70 33.23 10.40
C MET A 321 -20.56 34.73 10.69
N ASN A 322 -21.67 35.43 10.94
CA ASN A 322 -21.64 36.85 11.29
C ASN A 322 -21.00 37.12 12.66
N GLU A 323 -21.17 36.24 13.64
CA GLU A 323 -20.49 36.37 14.94
C GLU A 323 -18.98 36.16 14.82
N PHE A 324 -18.56 35.24 13.94
CA PHE A 324 -17.15 34.98 13.68
C PHE A 324 -16.46 36.15 12.98
N GLU A 325 -17.08 36.75 11.95
CA GLU A 325 -16.54 37.96 11.30
C GLU A 325 -16.41 39.13 12.27
N ASN A 326 -17.40 39.33 13.15
CA ASN A 326 -17.31 40.37 14.18
C ASN A 326 -16.19 40.09 15.19
N PHE A 327 -15.95 38.83 15.56
CA PHE A 327 -14.86 38.47 16.46
C PHE A 327 -13.48 38.72 15.85
N VAL A 328 -13.29 38.35 14.56
CA VAL A 328 -12.03 38.59 13.84
C VAL A 328 -11.79 40.09 13.66
N SER A 329 -12.82 40.83 13.26
CA SER A 329 -12.73 42.28 13.02
C SER A 329 -12.47 43.09 14.29
N LYS A 330 -12.92 42.60 15.45
CA LYS A 330 -12.74 43.29 16.74
C LYS A 330 -11.36 43.05 17.37
N LYS A 331 -10.57 42.11 16.83
CA LYS A 331 -9.25 41.74 17.36
C LYS A 331 -8.08 42.30 16.55
N SER A 332 -8.34 43.00 15.45
CA SER A 332 -7.40 43.88 14.73
C SER A 332 -7.66 45.33 15.08
#